data_AF-A0A7X8FAQ5-F1
#
_entry.id   AF-A0A7X8FAQ5-F1
#
_cell.length_a   1.000
_cell.length_b   1.000
_cell.length_c   1.000
_cell.angle_alpha   90.00
_cell.angle_beta   90.00
_cell.angle_gamma   90.00
#
_symmetry.space_group_name_H-M   'P 1'
#
loop_
_entity.id
_entity.type
_entity.pdbx_description
1 polymer ?
#
loop_
_entity_poly.entity_id
_entity_poly.type
_entity_poly.pdbx_seq_one_letter_code
_entity_poly.pdbx_strand_id
1 'polypeptide(L)'
;AGMTQTKKLKDFFIDIKVPKRLRDQVPILCDGEKILWVVGHRVDARVLASEDSAKLLQIVVEPTNVKPKRPESRIKQQGGTDESDEFGYFGSPF
;
A
#
# COMPACT_ATOMS: atom_id res chain seq x y z
N ALA A 1 -13.89 16.36 -18.01
CA ALA A 1 -15.01 16.45 -17.06
C ALA A 1 -14.56 15.89 -15.73
N GLY A 2 -14.63 16.67 -14.65
CA GLY A 2 -14.15 16.28 -13.33
C GLY A 2 -14.94 15.10 -12.77
N MET A 3 -14.25 14.06 -12.30
CA MET A 3 -14.89 12.97 -11.57
C MET A 3 -15.27 13.47 -10.17
N THR A 4 -16.49 14.00 -10.04
CA THR A 4 -17.15 14.38 -8.78
C THR A 4 -17.74 13.16 -8.05
N GLN A 5 -17.34 11.96 -8.44
CA GLN A 5 -17.88 10.72 -7.91
C GLN A 5 -16.87 10.05 -6.98
N THR A 6 -17.37 9.59 -5.84
CA THR A 6 -16.60 8.78 -4.90
C THR A 6 -16.15 7.51 -5.60
N LYS A 7 -14.86 7.20 -5.49
CA LYS A 7 -14.25 6.04 -6.12
C LYS A 7 -13.68 5.12 -5.05
N LYS A 8 -13.88 3.81 -5.20
CA LYS A 8 -13.21 2.84 -4.35
C LYS A 8 -11.70 2.99 -4.50
N LEU A 9 -10.98 2.97 -3.39
CA LEU A 9 -9.53 3.10 -3.37
C LEU A 9 -8.83 2.03 -4.22
N LYS A 10 -9.35 0.78 -4.21
CA LYS A 10 -8.85 -0.30 -5.07
C LYS A 10 -8.90 0.08 -6.55
N ASP A 11 -10.02 0.65 -7.00
CA ASP A 11 -10.24 1.01 -8.40
C ASP A 11 -9.40 2.25 -8.74
N PHE A 12 -9.20 3.17 -7.79
CA PHE A 12 -8.24 4.26 -7.95
C PHE A 12 -6.83 3.73 -8.23
N PHE A 13 -6.31 2.79 -7.43
CA PHE A 13 -4.99 2.20 -7.66
C PHE A 13 -4.87 1.44 -8.98
N ILE A 14 -5.95 0.87 -9.49
CA ILE A 14 -5.97 0.21 -10.80
C ILE A 14 -5.78 1.24 -11.91
N ASP A 15 -6.51 2.36 -11.87
CA ASP A 15 -6.41 3.42 -12.90
C ASP A 15 -5.03 4.04 -12.96
N ILE A 16 -4.43 4.33 -11.78
CA ILE A 16 -3.07 4.87 -11.71
C ILE A 16 -1.99 3.78 -11.83
N LYS A 17 -2.39 2.54 -12.18
CA LYS A 17 -1.52 1.40 -12.47
C LYS A 17 -0.51 1.06 -11.36
N VAL A 18 -0.90 1.22 -10.09
CA VAL A 18 -0.05 0.86 -8.96
C VAL A 18 0.01 -0.67 -8.82
N PRO A 19 1.20 -1.30 -8.86
CA PRO A 19 1.36 -2.74 -8.67
C PRO A 19 0.84 -3.21 -7.30
N LYS A 20 0.24 -4.40 -7.23
CA LYS A 20 -0.38 -4.93 -6.00
C LYS A 20 0.56 -4.90 -4.79
N ARG A 21 1.83 -5.29 -4.95
CA ARG A 21 2.84 -5.26 -3.87
C ARG A 21 3.15 -3.86 -3.33
N LEU A 22 2.96 -2.82 -4.13
CA LEU A 22 3.22 -1.45 -3.72
C LEU A 22 2.01 -0.78 -3.08
N ARG A 23 0.79 -1.25 -3.38
CA ARG A 23 -0.46 -0.66 -2.83
C ARG A 23 -0.48 -0.66 -1.31
N ASP A 24 -0.02 -1.75 -0.69
CA ASP A 24 0.02 -1.88 0.78
C ASP A 24 1.09 -0.99 1.43
N GLN A 25 1.99 -0.42 0.63
CA GLN A 25 3.05 0.49 1.09
C GLN A 25 2.68 1.96 0.91
N VAL A 26 1.57 2.27 0.22
CA VAL A 26 1.13 3.65 0.00
C VAL A 26 0.45 4.16 1.29
N PRO A 27 0.99 5.21 1.94
CA PRO A 27 0.35 5.80 3.11
C PRO A 27 -0.97 6.50 2.72
N ILE A 28 -1.96 6.39 3.58
CA ILE A 28 -3.29 6.97 3.38
C ILE A 28 -3.66 7.78 4.61
N LEU A 29 -4.03 9.03 4.39
CA LEU A 29 -4.55 9.91 5.42
C LEU A 29 -6.08 9.91 5.37
N CYS A 30 -6.72 9.65 6.50
CA CYS A 30 -8.17 9.65 6.66
C CYS A 30 -8.59 10.30 8.00
N ASP A 31 -9.82 10.83 8.06
CA ASP A 31 -10.43 11.40 9.27
C ASP A 31 -11.25 10.39 10.10
N GLY A 32 -11.21 9.11 9.71
CA GLY A 32 -11.99 8.02 10.30
C GLY A 32 -13.16 7.56 9.43
N GLU A 33 -13.72 8.44 8.60
CA GLU A 33 -14.82 8.09 7.68
C GLU A 33 -14.39 8.19 6.21
N LYS A 34 -13.54 9.16 5.89
CA LYS A 34 -13.20 9.55 4.53
C LYS A 34 -11.69 9.61 4.34
N ILE A 35 -11.26 9.23 3.15
CA ILE A 35 -9.87 9.41 2.71
C ILE A 35 -9.68 10.87 2.33
N LEU A 36 -8.73 11.54 2.97
CA LEU A 36 -8.36 12.93 2.74
C LEU A 36 -7.21 13.03 1.73
N TRP A 37 -6.26 12.11 1.79
CA TRP A 37 -5.09 12.12 0.93
C TRP A 37 -4.53 10.72 0.72
N VAL A 38 -4.35 10.35 -0.55
CA VAL A 38 -3.52 9.20 -0.95
C VAL A 38 -2.13 9.75 -1.22
N VAL A 39 -1.19 9.48 -0.31
CA VAL A 39 0.15 10.09 -0.31
C VAL A 39 0.88 9.78 -1.61
N GLY A 40 1.47 10.81 -2.22
CA GLY A 40 2.16 10.71 -3.51
C GLY A 40 1.23 10.61 -4.73
N HIS A 41 -0.09 10.69 -4.56
CA HIS A 41 -1.04 10.52 -5.65
C HIS A 41 -2.12 11.63 -5.74
N ARG A 42 -3.08 11.67 -4.81
CA ARG A 42 -4.23 12.58 -4.91
C ARG A 42 -4.75 13.03 -3.55
N VAL A 43 -4.96 14.33 -3.42
CA VAL A 43 -5.66 14.97 -2.27
C VAL A 43 -7.15 15.12 -2.61
N ASP A 44 -8.01 14.91 -1.63
CA ASP A 44 -9.45 15.14 -1.77
C ASP A 44 -9.75 16.64 -1.87
N ALA A 45 -10.57 17.05 -2.84
CA ALA A 45 -10.88 18.46 -3.06
C ALA A 45 -11.57 19.11 -1.85
N ARG A 46 -12.27 18.32 -1.03
CA ARG A 46 -12.99 18.80 0.17
C ARG A 46 -12.07 19.30 1.29
N VAL A 47 -10.80 18.89 1.29
CA VAL A 47 -9.83 19.25 2.31
C VAL A 47 -8.79 20.26 1.82
N LEU A 48 -8.91 20.73 0.58
CA LEU A 48 -8.06 21.79 0.08
C LEU A 48 -8.39 23.09 0.82
N ALA A 49 -7.34 23.77 1.28
CA ALA A 49 -7.48 25.08 1.89
C ALA A 49 -8.09 26.08 0.89
N SER A 50 -9.05 26.85 1.36
CA SER A 50 -9.63 27.99 0.64
C SER A 50 -9.29 29.29 1.38
N GLU A 51 -9.51 30.43 0.72
CA GLU A 51 -9.35 31.76 1.33
C GLU A 51 -10.26 31.96 2.56
N ASP A 52 -11.37 31.24 2.63
CA ASP A 52 -12.33 31.27 3.75
C ASP A 52 -11.93 30.38 4.94
N SER A 53 -10.81 29.65 4.85
CA SER A 53 -10.43 28.67 5.86
C SER A 53 -9.83 29.35 7.09
N ALA A 54 -10.59 29.41 8.19
CA ALA A 54 -10.19 30.09 9.43
C ALA A 54 -9.03 29.41 10.19
N LYS A 55 -8.83 28.10 10.01
CA LYS A 55 -7.74 27.32 10.61
C LYS A 55 -7.23 26.29 9.62
N LEU A 56 -5.92 26.21 9.47
CA LEU A 56 -5.26 25.31 8.51
C LEU A 56 -4.47 24.23 9.24
N LEU A 57 -4.54 23.01 8.72
CA LEU A 57 -3.70 21.88 9.12
C LEU A 57 -2.76 21.55 7.97
N GLN A 58 -1.45 21.74 8.18
CA GLN A 58 -0.44 21.35 7.21
C GLN A 58 0.13 19.97 7.57
N ILE A 59 0.10 19.05 6.62
CA ILE A 59 0.67 17.71 6.76
C ILE A 59 1.73 17.53 5.68
N VAL A 60 2.95 17.16 6.09
CA VAL A 60 4.08 16.90 5.20
C VAL A 60 4.50 15.44 5.37
N VAL A 61 4.74 14.76 4.27
CA VAL A 61 5.25 13.38 4.27
C VAL A 61 6.59 13.35 3.57
N GLU A 62 7.59 12.81 4.26
CA GLU A 62 8.94 12.64 3.76
C GLU A 62 9.31 11.15 3.73
N PRO A 63 10.07 10.68 2.73
CA PRO A 63 10.57 9.31 2.71
C PRO A 63 11.47 9.06 3.92
N THR A 64 11.20 8.00 4.67
CA THR A 64 12.08 7.57 5.76
C THR A 64 12.90 6.37 5.29
N ASN A 65 14.22 6.40 5.47
CA ASN A 65 15.11 5.29 5.11
C ASN A 65 15.06 4.14 6.15
N VAL A 66 13.90 3.90 6.76
CA VAL A 66 13.72 2.81 7.70
C VAL A 66 13.47 1.55 6.87
N LYS A 67 14.44 0.64 6.83
CA LYS A 67 14.25 -0.69 6.23
C LYS A 67 12.96 -1.28 6.82
N PRO A 68 11.95 -1.65 6.01
CA PRO A 68 10.73 -2.22 6.55
C PRO A 68 11.10 -3.44 7.39
N LYS A 69 10.70 -3.43 8.66
CA LYS A 69 10.82 -4.59 9.55
C LYS A 69 9.93 -5.67 8.94
N ARG A 70 10.53 -6.53 8.10
CA ARG A 70 9.86 -7.71 7.54
C ARG A 70 9.13 -8.39 8.70
N PRO A 71 7.84 -8.72 8.61
CA PRO A 71 7.22 -9.51 9.67
C PRO A 71 7.99 -10.83 9.78
N GLU A 72 8.77 -10.97 10.85
CA GLU A 72 9.61 -12.13 11.19
C GLU A 72 8.75 -13.29 11.74
N SER A 73 7.68 -13.64 11.04
CA SER A 73 6.82 -14.73 11.49
C SER A 73 6.05 -15.35 10.34
N ARG A 74 6.79 -16.04 9.45
CA ARG A 74 6.29 -17.32 8.94
C ARG A 74 6.83 -18.39 9.87
N ILE A 75 6.11 -18.65 10.96
CA ILE A 75 6.33 -19.86 11.77
C ILE A 75 6.16 -21.03 10.79
N LYS A 76 7.26 -21.66 10.41
CA LYS A 76 7.23 -23.01 9.84
C LYS A 76 6.87 -23.93 11.00
N GLN A 77 5.61 -24.36 11.06
CA GLN A 77 5.30 -25.56 11.82
C GLN A 77 5.88 -26.74 11.04
N GLN A 78 6.97 -27.24 11.59
CA GLN A 78 7.72 -28.40 11.17
C GLN A 78 6.94 -29.62 11.69
N GLY A 79 6.39 -30.41 10.78
CA GLY A 79 5.96 -31.78 11.04
C GLY A 79 6.73 -32.67 10.08
N GLY A 80 7.73 -33.37 10.60
CA GLY A 80 8.52 -34.32 9.83
C GLY A 80 7.77 -35.64 9.66
N THR A 81 7.92 -36.24 8.50
CA THR A 81 7.96 -37.69 8.31
C THR A 81 9.07 -37.97 7.30
N ASP A 82 10.03 -38.75 7.78
CA ASP A 82 11.16 -39.31 7.04
C ASP A 82 10.61 -40.36 6.05
N GLU A 83 10.84 -40.17 4.75
CA GLU A 83 10.98 -41.28 3.81
C GLU A 83 11.75 -40.77 2.61
N SER A 84 12.98 -41.27 2.52
CA SER A 84 13.94 -41.01 1.46
C SER A 84 13.51 -41.70 0.16
N ASP A 85 14.09 -41.21 -0.94
CA ASP A 85 14.19 -41.89 -2.23
C ASP A 85 12.92 -41.92 -3.09
N GLU A 86 12.64 -40.81 -3.78
CA GLU A 86 12.06 -40.90 -5.13
C GLU A 86 12.58 -39.76 -6.02
N PHE A 87 13.62 -40.08 -6.80
CA PHE A 87 13.83 -39.72 -8.20
C PHE A 87 13.40 -38.30 -8.63
N GLY A 88 14.31 -37.36 -8.89
CA GLY A 88 15.28 -37.43 -9.98
C GLY A 88 14.93 -36.36 -11.03
N TYR A 89 15.95 -35.75 -11.65
CA TYR A 89 15.86 -34.89 -12.85
C TYR A 89 14.87 -33.70 -12.75
N PHE A 90 15.31 -32.46 -12.61
CA PHE A 90 15.86 -31.59 -13.66
C PHE A 90 16.45 -30.39 -12.90
N GLY A 91 17.75 -30.14 -12.88
CA GLY A 91 18.46 -29.55 -14.01
C GLY A 91 18.30 -28.02 -14.02
N SER A 92 18.91 -27.31 -13.06
CA SER A 92 19.14 -25.86 -13.16
C SER A 92 20.52 -25.62 -13.78
N PRO A 93 20.64 -24.90 -14.91
CA PRO A 93 21.85 -24.16 -15.20
C PRO A 93 21.73 -22.78 -14.51
N PHE A 94 22.75 -22.45 -13.71
CA PHE A 94 22.91 -21.32 -12.79
C PHE A 94 22.46 -21.55 -11.34
#